data_AF-A0A7Y5JXK1-F1
#
_entry.id   AF-A0A7Y5JXK1-F1
#
_cell.length_a   1.000
_cell.length_b   1.000
_cell.length_c   1.000
_cell.angle_alpha   90.00
_cell.angle_beta   90.00
_cell.angle_gamma   90.00
#
_symmetry.space_group_name_H-M   'P 1'
#
loop_
_entity.id
_entity.type
_entity.pdbx_description
1 polymer ?
#
loop_
_entity_poly.entity_id
_entity_poly.type
_entity_poly.pdbx_seq_one_letter_code
_entity_poly.pdbx_strand_id
1 'polypeptide(L)' 'LADLVDPPVTVVHQDPAAMGQKAAQQLFARLLGDESPAQTVVMPTRLVVRGSGLRRGLASR' A
#
# COMPACT_ATOMS: atom_id res chain seq x y z
N LEU A 1 -7.27 2.80 -12.47
CA LEU A 1 -6.26 2.86 -13.56
C LEU A 1 -5.63 1.51 -13.85
N ALA A 2 -5.12 0.76 -12.85
CA ALA A 2 -4.50 -0.55 -13.07
C ALA A 2 -5.42 -1.60 -13.75
N ASP A 3 -6.74 -1.45 -13.59
CA ASP A 3 -7.75 -2.31 -14.23
C ASP A 3 -8.05 -1.93 -15.69
N LEU A 4 -7.53 -0.80 -16.18
CA LEU A 4 -7.79 -0.29 -17.54
C LEU A 4 -6.77 -0.80 -18.57
N VAL A 5 -5.75 -1.53 -18.13
CA VAL A 5 -4.72 -2.14 -18.98
C VAL A 5 -5.10 -3.59 -19.24
N ASP A 6 -4.81 -4.13 -20.43
CA ASP A 6 -5.02 -5.55 -20.76
C ASP A 6 -3.67 -6.26 -21.03
N PRO A 7 -3.29 -7.28 -20.24
CA PRO A 7 -3.99 -7.78 -19.05
C PRO A 7 -3.92 -6.79 -17.87
N PRO A 8 -4.94 -6.76 -16.99
CA PRO A 8 -4.94 -5.91 -15.81
C PRO A 8 -3.72 -6.15 -14.94
N VAL A 9 -3.13 -5.06 -14.43
CA VAL A 9 -1.82 -5.12 -13.78
C VAL A 9 -1.94 -5.54 -12.32
N THR A 10 -1.18 -6.56 -11.91
CA THR A 10 -0.99 -6.93 -10.50
C THR A 10 -0.26 -5.80 -9.79
N VAL A 11 -0.78 -5.33 -8.66
CA VAL A 11 -0.21 -4.19 -7.92
C VAL A 11 -0.02 -4.51 -6.45
N VAL A 12 0.91 -3.79 -5.82
CA VAL A 12 0.93 -3.64 -4.36
C VAL A 12 0.03 -2.46 -4.01
N HIS A 13 -1.08 -2.73 -3.32
CA HIS A 13 -1.98 -1.68 -2.85
C HIS A 13 -1.42 -1.08 -1.56
N GLN A 14 -0.91 0.15 -1.70
CA GLN A 14 -0.68 1.06 -0.58
C GLN A 14 -2.02 1.65 -0.17
N ASP A 15 -2.24 1.87 1.13
CA ASP A 15 -3.44 2.52 1.67
C ASP A 15 -3.11 3.99 2.01
N PRO A 16 -3.34 4.95 1.09
CA PRO A 16 -2.91 6.32 1.29
C PRO A 16 -3.71 7.03 2.39
N ALA A 17 -4.96 6.63 2.59
CA ALA A 17 -5.81 7.19 3.64
C ALA A 17 -5.27 6.79 5.02
N ALA A 18 -4.95 5.51 5.22
CA ALA A 18 -4.33 5.04 6.46
C ALA A 18 -2.95 5.68 6.70
N MET A 19 -2.13 5.83 5.65
CA MET A 19 -0.85 6.53 5.74
C MET A 19 -1.03 7.99 6.19
N GLY A 20 -1.96 8.72 5.58
CA GLY A 20 -2.27 10.11 5.94
C GLY A 20 -2.79 10.24 7.37
N GLN A 21 -3.69 9.33 7.78
CA GLN A 21 -4.19 9.30 9.16
C GLN A 21 -3.06 9.11 10.17
N LYS A 22 -2.15 8.15 9.91
CA LYS A 22 -1.01 7.90 10.80
C LYS A 22 -0.07 9.09 10.86
N ALA A 23 0.23 9.71 9.72
CA ALA A 23 1.06 10.91 9.65
C ALA A 23 0.43 12.08 10.42
N ALA A 24 -0.88 12.31 10.25
CA ALA A 24 -1.60 13.35 10.98
C ALA A 24 -1.59 13.10 12.49
N GLN A 25 -1.83 11.87 12.95
CA GLN A 25 -1.72 11.51 14.36
C GLN A 25 -0.35 11.84 14.95
N GLN A 26 0.73 11.51 14.25
CA GLN A 26 2.10 11.83 14.69
C GLN A 26 2.37 13.33 14.70
N LEU A 27 1.90 14.06 13.68
CA LEU A 27 2.02 15.52 13.63
C LEU A 27 1.31 16.17 14.82
N PHE A 28 0.06 15.80 15.09
CA PHE A 28 -0.70 16.36 16.20
C PHE A 28 -0.11 15.98 17.56
N ALA A 29 0.37 14.74 17.74
CA ALA A 29 1.08 14.36 18.96
C ALA A 29 2.26 15.30 19.24
N ARG A 30 3.08 15.59 18.21
CA ARG A 30 4.21 16.53 18.33
C ARG A 30 3.76 17.96 18.63
N LEU A 31 2.72 18.45 17.98
CA LEU A 31 2.15 19.77 18.27
C LEU A 31 1.62 19.89 19.71
N LEU A 32 1.23 18.76 20.32
CA LEU A 32 0.78 18.66 21.71
C LEU A 32 1.91 18.33 22.70
N GLY A 33 3.17 18.39 22.26
CA GLY A 33 4.34 18.26 23.13
C GLY A 33 4.97 16.86 23.18
N ASP A 34 4.64 15.95 22.27
CA ASP A 34 5.42 14.72 22.10
C ASP A 34 6.82 15.04 21.55
N GLU A 35 7.84 14.90 22.40
CA GLU A 35 9.25 15.13 22.06
C GLU A 35 9.98 13.86 21.59
N SER A 36 9.25 12.78 21.29
CA SER A 36 9.84 11.54 20.81
C SER A 36 10.72 11.77 19.57
N PRO A 37 11.87 11.05 19.45
CA PRO A 37 12.74 11.11 18.27
C PRO A 37 11.98 10.84 16.96
N ALA A 38 12.58 11.21 15.82
CA ALA A 38 12.03 10.84 14.52
C ALA A 38 11.85 9.31 14.41
N GLN A 39 10.66 8.88 13.99
CA GLN A 39 10.32 7.46 13.86
C GLN A 39 10.02 7.11 12.41
N THR A 40 10.50 5.95 11.98
CA THR A 40 10.09 5.31 10.73
C THR A 40 8.99 4.31 11.04
N VAL A 41 7.80 4.53 10.48
CA VAL A 41 6.64 3.64 10.66
C VAL A 41 6.48 2.78 9.42
N VAL A 42 6.51 1.45 9.60
CA VAL A 42 6.23 0.50 8.51
C VAL A 42 4.74 0.17 8.50
N MET A 43 4.07 0.49 7.39
CA MET A 43 2.64 0.22 7.20
C MET A 43 2.43 -1.07 6.41
N PRO A 44 1.42 -1.89 6.75
CA PRO A 44 1.12 -3.08 5.96
C PRO A 44 0.63 -2.70 4.56
N THR A 45 0.93 -3.55 3.59
CA THR A 45 0.40 -3.47 2.22
C THR A 45 -0.22 -4.79 1.84
N ARG A 46 -0.99 -4.81 0.75
CA ARG A 46 -1.54 -6.06 0.20
C ARG A 46 -1.23 -6.19 -1.28
N LEU A 47 -0.93 -7.41 -1.70
CA LEU A 47 -0.83 -7.74 -3.12
C LEU A 47 -2.23 -7.93 -3.70
N VAL A 48 -2.54 -7.20 -4.76
CA VAL A 48 -3.77 -7.38 -5.54
C VAL A 48 -3.39 -8.07 -6.83
N VAL A 49 -3.56 -9.38 -6.85
CA VAL A 49 -3.24 -10.24 -8.00
C VAL A 49 -4.25 -10.01 -9.12
N ARG A 50 -3.73 -9.80 -10.33
CA ARG A 50 -4.49 -9.63 -11.58
C ARG A 50 -3.81 -10.38 -12.73
N GLY A 51 -4.28 -10.13 -13.96
CA GLY A 51 -3.89 -10.85 -15.17
C GLY A 51 -2.40 -10.76 -15.52
N SER A 52 -1.73 -9.62 -15.27
CA SER A 52 -0.34 -9.43 -15.69
C SER A 52 0.68 -10.33 -14.98
N GLY A 53 0.31 -10.91 -13.83
CA GLY A 53 1.17 -11.82 -13.07
C GLY A 53 0.98 -13.30 -13.41
N LEU A 54 -0.01 -13.64 -14.22
CA LEU A 54 -0.37 -15.02 -14.54
C LEU A 54 0.40 -15.49 -15.79
N ARG A 55 1.12 -16.61 -15.70
CA ARG A 55 1.67 -17.29 -16.87
C ARG A 55 0.58 -18.13 -17.55
N ARG A 56 0.25 -17.83 -18.82
CA ARG A 56 -0.59 -18.72 -19.64
C ARG A 56 0.17 -20.03 -19.87
N GLY A 57 -0.36 -21.14 -19.35
CA GLY A 57 0.19 -22.49 -19.58
C GLY A 57 0.23 -23.45 -18.38
N LEU A 58 -0.13 -23.01 -17.17
CA LEU A 58 -0.23 -23.91 -16.00
C LEU A 58 -1.67 -24.42 -15.72
N ALA A 59 -2.64 -24.07 -16.58
CA ALA A 59 -4.03 -24.55 -16.48
C ALA A 59 -4.28 -25.89 -17.19
N SER A 60 -3.23 -26.67 -17.46
CA SER A 60 -3.34 -28.00 -18.05
C SER A 60 -2.37 -28.98 -17.39
N ARG A 61 -2.59 -29.27 -16.10
CA ARG A 61 -2.25 -30.54 -15.45
C ARG A 61 -3.23 -30.83 -14.34
#